data_AF-A0A942KUH1-F1
#
_entry.id   AF-A0A942KUH1-F1
#
_cell.length_a   1.000
_cell.length_b   1.000
_cell.length_c   1.000
_cell.angle_alpha   90.00
_cell.angle_beta   90.00
_cell.angle_gamma   90.00
#
_symmetry.space_group_name_H-M   'P 1'
#
loop_
_entity.id
_entity.type
_entity.pdbx_description
1 polymer ?
#
loop_
_entity_poly.entity_id
_entity_poly.type
_entity_poly.pdbx_seq_one_letter_code
_entity_poly.pdbx_strand_id
1 'polypeptide(L)'
;PHGAWGGSPAVAALKAREGLRTSDDVQGWMLAKLASALGAAGVRVAAWEEAAKGCQGGVGNGALLFSWTGQGPGIAAARRGHDVVMCPARHAYFDLAHSDDPDDWGAAWAGFVPLEKTVAWDPVPEGAEDISPRIAGVEACFWGEFTTEDAQAEGMIAPRILGIATKAWEPAGRTDGAALRALAGVYGPLFDRIGWRSYRGA
;
A
#
# COMPACT_ATOMS: atom_id res chain seq x y z
N PRO A 1 -8.91 -11.94 10.49
CA PRO A 1 -9.35 -13.28 10.03
C PRO A 1 -10.88 -13.42 10.06
N HIS A 2 -11.46 -14.09 9.06
CA HIS A 2 -12.89 -14.39 9.07
C HIS A 2 -13.25 -15.22 10.31
N GLY A 3 -14.34 -14.87 10.99
CA GLY A 3 -14.76 -15.55 12.22
C GLY A 3 -14.03 -15.14 13.50
N ALA A 4 -13.08 -14.19 13.43
CA ALA A 4 -12.47 -13.61 14.62
C ALA A 4 -13.55 -13.12 15.59
N TRP A 5 -13.37 -13.42 16.89
CA TRP A 5 -14.28 -13.11 17.98
C TRP A 5 -15.65 -13.82 18.00
N GLY A 6 -15.95 -14.69 17.03
CA GLY A 6 -17.26 -15.34 16.91
C GLY A 6 -17.70 -16.12 18.16
N GLY A 7 -16.75 -16.69 18.90
CA GLY A 7 -17.01 -17.44 20.14
C GLY A 7 -16.84 -16.65 21.44
N SER A 8 -16.58 -15.34 21.40
CA SER A 8 -16.29 -14.55 22.60
C SER A 8 -17.58 -13.99 23.23
N PRO A 9 -17.95 -14.37 24.47
CA PRO A 9 -19.11 -13.80 25.15
C PRO A 9 -18.99 -12.29 25.35
N ALA A 10 -17.78 -11.79 25.61
CA ALA A 10 -17.52 -10.37 25.75
C ALA A 10 -17.80 -9.59 24.44
N VAL A 11 -17.45 -10.18 23.30
CA VAL A 11 -17.73 -9.55 21.99
C VAL A 11 -19.20 -9.67 21.62
N ALA A 12 -19.88 -10.76 21.99
CA ALA A 12 -21.33 -10.85 21.83
C ALA A 12 -22.06 -9.75 22.64
N ALA A 13 -21.65 -9.51 23.88
CA ALA A 13 -22.18 -8.43 24.70
C ALA A 13 -21.87 -7.03 24.13
N LEU A 14 -20.65 -6.83 23.61
CA LEU A 14 -20.27 -5.60 22.90
C LEU A 14 -21.15 -5.37 21.67
N LYS A 15 -21.34 -6.40 20.84
CA LYS A 15 -22.17 -6.34 19.64
C LYS A 15 -23.60 -5.94 19.96
N ALA A 16 -24.19 -6.55 21.00
CA ALA A 16 -25.53 -6.20 21.46
C ALA A 16 -25.62 -4.75 21.96
N ARG A 17 -24.63 -4.28 22.72
CA ARG A 17 -24.61 -2.92 23.29
C ARG A 17 -24.44 -1.83 22.24
N GLU A 18 -23.57 -2.05 21.26
CA GLU A 18 -23.15 -1.03 20.29
C GLU A 18 -23.85 -1.17 18.92
N GLY A 19 -24.75 -2.14 18.77
CA GLY A 19 -25.50 -2.38 17.53
C GLY A 19 -24.67 -2.99 16.39
N LEU A 20 -23.61 -3.73 16.72
CA LEU A 20 -22.66 -4.32 15.77
C LEU A 20 -23.08 -5.75 15.42
N ARG A 21 -22.86 -6.19 14.18
CA ARG A 21 -23.32 -7.52 13.72
C ARG A 21 -22.15 -8.40 13.33
N THR A 22 -21.21 -7.84 12.58
CA THR A 22 -20.08 -8.55 11.99
C THR A 22 -18.80 -8.35 12.79
N SER A 23 -17.75 -9.10 12.48
CA SER A 23 -16.42 -8.84 13.03
C SER A 23 -15.85 -7.52 12.47
N ASP A 24 -16.14 -7.18 11.21
CA ASP A 24 -15.74 -5.90 10.63
C ASP A 24 -16.35 -4.71 11.38
N ASP A 25 -17.60 -4.82 11.85
CA ASP A 25 -18.22 -3.80 12.69
C ASP A 25 -17.48 -3.63 14.04
N VAL A 26 -17.06 -4.73 14.64
CA VAL A 26 -16.28 -4.72 15.91
C VAL A 26 -14.90 -4.12 15.70
N GLN A 27 -14.23 -4.45 14.60
CA GLN A 27 -12.97 -3.84 14.22
C GLN A 27 -13.14 -2.33 14.00
N GLY A 28 -14.13 -1.93 13.20
CA GLY A 28 -14.43 -0.53 12.93
C GLY A 28 -14.71 0.27 14.20
N TRP A 29 -15.57 -0.25 15.09
CA TRP A 29 -15.85 0.37 16.39
C TRP A 29 -14.58 0.54 17.25
N MET A 30 -13.72 -0.48 17.32
CA MET A 30 -12.47 -0.41 18.07
C MET A 30 -11.53 0.64 17.47
N LEU A 31 -11.35 0.62 16.15
CA LEU A 31 -10.48 1.55 15.43
C LEU A 31 -10.96 2.99 15.55
N ALA A 32 -12.27 3.24 15.47
CA ALA A 32 -12.86 4.57 15.68
C ALA A 32 -12.52 5.11 17.07
N LYS A 33 -12.63 4.28 18.11
CA LYS A 33 -12.31 4.68 19.49
C LYS A 33 -10.83 4.97 19.67
N LEU A 34 -9.96 4.15 19.10
CA LEU A 34 -8.51 4.40 19.10
C LEU A 34 -8.16 5.68 18.36
N ALA A 35 -8.73 5.89 17.16
CA ALA A 35 -8.50 7.08 16.36
C ALA A 35 -9.00 8.36 17.05
N SER A 36 -10.14 8.31 17.72
CA SER A 36 -10.64 9.43 18.51
C SER A 36 -9.71 9.78 19.68
N ALA A 37 -9.24 8.78 20.42
CA ALA A 37 -8.30 8.99 21.53
C ALA A 37 -6.95 9.57 21.07
N LEU A 38 -6.40 9.06 19.96
CA LEU A 38 -5.17 9.58 19.36
C LEU A 38 -5.36 10.98 18.78
N GLY A 39 -6.50 11.24 18.14
CA GLY A 39 -6.86 12.57 17.62
C GLY A 39 -6.97 13.62 18.73
N ALA A 40 -7.51 13.26 19.89
CA ALA A 40 -7.54 14.13 21.07
C ALA A 40 -6.12 14.48 21.59
N ALA A 41 -5.12 13.66 21.28
CA ALA A 41 -3.71 13.92 21.56
C ALA A 41 -2.96 14.59 20.39
N GLY A 42 -3.67 15.01 19.34
CA GLY A 42 -3.07 15.65 18.16
C GLY A 42 -2.39 14.68 17.18
N VAL A 43 -2.64 13.38 17.32
CA VAL A 43 -2.05 12.33 16.45
C VAL A 43 -3.05 11.93 15.38
N ARG A 44 -2.66 12.05 14.11
CA ARG A 44 -3.42 11.55 12.97
C ARG A 44 -3.16 10.06 12.77
N VAL A 45 -4.22 9.26 12.72
CA VAL A 45 -4.11 7.81 12.47
C VAL A 45 -3.87 7.53 10.98
N ALA A 46 -3.02 6.55 10.72
CA ALA A 46 -2.83 5.92 9.42
C ALA A 46 -3.18 4.43 9.52
N ALA A 47 -3.85 3.86 8.53
CA ALA A 47 -4.24 2.45 8.54
C ALA A 47 -4.43 1.89 7.11
N TRP A 48 -4.39 0.55 6.98
CA TRP A 48 -4.77 -0.12 5.73
C TRP A 48 -6.25 0.08 5.40
N GLU A 49 -6.60 -0.01 4.11
CA GLU A 49 -7.95 0.23 3.56
C GLU A 49 -9.09 -0.50 4.28
N GLU A 50 -8.84 -1.68 4.86
CA GLU A 50 -9.85 -2.43 5.62
C GLU A 50 -10.32 -1.70 6.88
N ALA A 51 -9.55 -0.73 7.38
CA ALA A 51 -9.95 0.12 8.49
C ALA A 51 -11.18 0.98 8.16
N ALA A 52 -11.53 1.17 6.88
CA ALA A 52 -12.76 1.83 6.47
C ALA A 52 -14.02 0.97 6.63
N LYS A 53 -13.89 -0.33 6.92
CA LYS A 53 -15.02 -1.25 7.07
C LYS A 53 -15.73 -1.05 8.40
N GLY A 54 -17.00 -1.48 8.43
CA GLY A 54 -17.85 -1.45 9.61
C GLY A 54 -19.03 -0.50 9.43
N CYS A 55 -20.18 -0.87 9.98
CA CYS A 55 -21.46 -0.17 9.81
C CYS A 55 -21.48 1.27 10.37
N GLN A 56 -20.51 1.63 11.19
CA GLN A 56 -20.38 2.95 11.83
C GLN A 56 -19.31 3.84 11.17
N GLY A 57 -18.86 3.51 9.95
CA GLY A 57 -17.87 4.31 9.22
C GLY A 57 -16.41 3.94 9.51
N GLY A 58 -16.17 2.77 10.09
CA GLY A 58 -14.84 2.25 10.38
C GLY A 58 -14.01 3.17 11.26
N VAL A 59 -12.74 3.38 10.91
CA VAL A 59 -11.79 4.25 11.63
C VAL A 59 -12.15 5.74 11.58
N GLY A 60 -13.12 6.14 10.74
CA GLY A 60 -13.55 7.52 10.55
C GLY A 60 -12.67 8.32 9.57
N ASN A 61 -13.21 9.44 9.07
CA ASN A 61 -12.62 10.19 7.95
C ASN A 61 -11.38 11.03 8.32
N GLY A 62 -11.01 11.12 9.59
CA GLY A 62 -9.77 11.78 10.02
C GLY A 62 -8.51 10.96 9.74
N ALA A 63 -8.65 9.65 9.51
CA ALA A 63 -7.53 8.76 9.23
C ALA A 63 -7.03 8.88 7.79
N LEU A 64 -5.72 8.68 7.60
CA LEU A 64 -5.09 8.43 6.31
C LEU A 64 -5.18 6.93 5.99
N LEU A 65 -5.69 6.57 4.81
CA LEU A 65 -5.84 5.16 4.43
C LEU A 65 -4.86 4.75 3.34
N PHE A 66 -4.29 3.55 3.47
CA PHE A 66 -3.35 2.98 2.52
C PHE A 66 -4.05 1.90 1.71
N SER A 67 -4.19 2.12 0.40
CA SER A 67 -4.90 1.20 -0.49
C SER A 67 -3.93 0.27 -1.21
N TRP A 68 -3.96 -1.00 -0.81
CA TRP A 68 -2.93 -1.98 -1.18
C TRP A 68 -3.44 -3.16 -2.00
N THR A 69 -4.71 -3.58 -1.84
CA THR A 69 -5.20 -4.74 -2.60
C THR A 69 -5.42 -4.42 -4.08
N GLY A 70 -5.52 -3.12 -4.41
CA GLY A 70 -5.71 -2.54 -5.72
C GLY A 70 -6.16 -1.08 -5.58
N GLN A 71 -6.53 -0.42 -6.68
CA GLN A 71 -6.92 1.00 -6.62
C GLN A 71 -8.40 1.20 -6.25
N GLY A 72 -9.25 0.21 -6.51
CA GLY A 72 -10.70 0.28 -6.28
C GLY A 72 -11.08 0.65 -4.84
N PRO A 73 -10.52 -0.01 -3.81
CA PRO A 73 -10.79 0.34 -2.42
C PRO A 73 -10.36 1.77 -2.07
N GLY A 74 -9.22 2.24 -2.60
CA GLY A 74 -8.73 3.61 -2.45
C GLY A 74 -9.67 4.63 -3.09
N ILE A 75 -10.14 4.39 -4.31
CA ILE A 75 -11.15 5.23 -4.98
C ILE A 75 -12.43 5.31 -4.12
N ALA A 76 -12.90 4.16 -3.63
CA ALA A 76 -14.10 4.11 -2.80
C ALA A 76 -13.91 4.82 -1.45
N ALA A 77 -12.73 4.71 -0.83
CA ALA A 77 -12.40 5.40 0.42
C ALA A 77 -12.30 6.93 0.21
N ALA A 78 -11.66 7.37 -0.87
CA ALA A 78 -11.54 8.77 -1.23
C ALA A 78 -12.92 9.41 -1.48
N ARG A 79 -13.80 8.72 -2.22
CA ARG A 79 -15.21 9.16 -2.43
C ARG A 79 -16.03 9.20 -1.15
N ARG A 80 -15.66 8.45 -0.10
CA ARG A 80 -16.25 8.53 1.24
C ARG A 80 -15.62 9.62 2.12
N GLY A 81 -14.62 10.34 1.61
CA GLY A 81 -13.99 11.50 2.27
C GLY A 81 -12.73 11.19 3.07
N HIS A 82 -12.15 9.99 2.94
CA HIS A 82 -10.81 9.72 3.48
C HIS A 82 -9.74 10.34 2.58
N ASP A 83 -8.62 10.74 3.18
CA ASP A 83 -7.40 10.93 2.40
C ASP A 83 -6.71 9.57 2.22
N VAL A 84 -6.12 9.34 1.05
CA VAL A 84 -5.64 8.02 0.63
C VAL A 84 -4.21 8.09 0.11
N VAL A 85 -3.37 7.15 0.55
CA VAL A 85 -2.10 6.80 -0.08
C VAL A 85 -2.33 5.58 -0.97
N MET A 86 -1.99 5.67 -2.25
CA MET A 86 -2.11 4.56 -3.18
C MET A 86 -0.81 3.73 -3.17
N CYS A 87 -0.91 2.46 -2.78
CA CYS A 87 0.20 1.52 -2.71
C CYS A 87 -0.20 0.12 -3.22
N PRO A 88 -0.81 0.00 -4.41
CA PRO A 88 -1.35 -1.26 -4.88
C PRO A 88 -0.24 -2.30 -5.03
N ALA A 89 -0.38 -3.44 -4.36
CA ALA A 89 0.67 -4.44 -4.26
C ALA A 89 1.18 -4.92 -5.62
N ARG A 90 0.28 -5.02 -6.61
CA ARG A 90 0.61 -5.41 -7.98
C ARG A 90 1.58 -4.45 -8.70
N HIS A 91 1.86 -3.28 -8.15
CA HIS A 91 2.75 -2.27 -8.73
C HIS A 91 3.81 -1.75 -7.76
N ALA A 92 3.54 -1.77 -6.45
CA ALA A 92 4.33 -1.04 -5.46
C ALA A 92 4.87 -1.91 -4.30
N TYR A 93 4.67 -3.22 -4.32
CA TYR A 93 5.25 -4.11 -3.30
C TYR A 93 6.54 -4.71 -3.83
N PHE A 94 7.65 -4.33 -3.19
CA PHE A 94 9.00 -4.73 -3.58
C PHE A 94 9.39 -6.09 -3.02
N ASP A 95 8.67 -6.67 -2.09
CA ASP A 95 8.85 -8.08 -1.67
C ASP A 95 8.39 -9.08 -2.74
N LEU A 96 7.61 -8.64 -3.73
CA LEU A 96 7.18 -9.48 -4.85
C LEU A 96 8.33 -9.68 -5.84
N ALA A 97 8.47 -10.89 -6.37
CA ALA A 97 9.44 -11.25 -7.40
C ALA A 97 9.30 -10.36 -8.65
N HIS A 98 10.40 -10.16 -9.39
CA HIS A 98 10.42 -9.31 -10.57
C HIS A 98 9.82 -10.00 -11.79
N SER A 99 9.96 -11.32 -11.88
CA SER A 99 9.63 -12.16 -13.03
C SER A 99 9.05 -13.50 -12.61
N ASP A 100 8.60 -14.29 -13.60
CA ASP A 100 8.10 -15.65 -13.42
C ASP A 100 9.21 -16.72 -13.46
N ASP A 101 10.48 -16.31 -13.49
CA ASP A 101 11.61 -17.21 -13.34
C ASP A 101 11.57 -17.87 -11.95
N PRO A 102 11.53 -19.22 -11.85
CA PRO A 102 11.54 -19.93 -10.58
C PRO A 102 12.75 -19.62 -9.68
N ASP A 103 13.85 -19.14 -10.25
CA ASP A 103 15.06 -18.75 -9.52
C ASP A 103 15.04 -17.26 -9.08
N ASP A 104 14.05 -16.47 -9.52
CA ASP A 104 13.88 -15.09 -9.06
C ASP A 104 13.36 -15.06 -7.62
N TRP A 105 14.01 -14.25 -6.79
CA TRP A 105 13.74 -14.22 -5.37
C TRP A 105 12.56 -13.28 -5.05
N GLY A 106 11.65 -13.71 -4.20
CA GLY A 106 10.52 -12.91 -3.75
C GLY A 106 9.23 -13.71 -3.60
N ALA A 107 8.21 -13.07 -3.05
CA ALA A 107 6.87 -13.64 -3.02
C ALA A 107 6.16 -13.45 -4.38
N ALA A 108 5.07 -14.18 -4.61
CA ALA A 108 4.29 -14.07 -5.85
C ALA A 108 2.77 -14.03 -5.62
N TRP A 109 2.33 -13.76 -4.38
CA TRP A 109 0.91 -13.84 -4.00
C TRP A 109 0.02 -12.82 -4.74
N ALA A 110 0.60 -11.69 -5.19
CA ALA A 110 -0.09 -10.67 -5.99
C ALA A 110 0.33 -10.69 -7.48
N GLY A 111 1.15 -11.67 -7.89
CA GLY A 111 1.88 -11.68 -9.16
C GLY A 111 3.27 -11.06 -9.04
N PHE A 112 3.85 -10.70 -10.18
CA PHE A 112 5.21 -10.18 -10.31
C PHE A 112 5.23 -8.66 -10.53
N VAL A 113 6.27 -8.01 -10.04
CA VAL A 113 6.48 -6.55 -10.15
C VAL A 113 7.82 -6.27 -10.82
N PRO A 114 7.91 -6.36 -12.16
CA PRO A 114 9.08 -5.90 -12.90
C PRO A 114 9.20 -4.38 -12.83
N LEU A 115 10.37 -3.85 -13.18
CA LEU A 115 10.71 -2.43 -13.05
C LEU A 115 9.65 -1.51 -13.68
N GLU A 116 9.23 -1.79 -14.91
CA GLU A 116 8.32 -0.93 -15.67
C GLU A 116 6.92 -0.88 -15.07
N LYS A 117 6.53 -1.95 -14.37
CA LYS A 117 5.20 -2.04 -13.75
C LYS A 117 5.03 -1.05 -12.61
N THR A 118 6.13 -0.60 -12.01
CA THR A 118 6.14 0.40 -10.94
C THR A 118 5.72 1.81 -11.41
N VAL A 119 5.78 2.09 -12.72
CA VAL A 119 5.30 3.35 -13.32
C VAL A 119 4.04 3.17 -14.18
N ALA A 120 3.71 1.93 -14.58
CA ALA A 120 2.57 1.59 -15.44
C ALA A 120 1.22 1.53 -14.68
N TRP A 121 0.90 2.59 -13.93
CA TRP A 121 -0.37 2.81 -13.22
C TRP A 121 -0.46 4.27 -12.77
N ASP A 122 -1.66 4.80 -12.53
CA ASP A 122 -1.84 6.18 -12.07
C ASP A 122 -2.63 6.28 -10.77
N PRO A 123 -2.13 6.98 -9.73
CA PRO A 123 -2.79 7.12 -8.42
C PRO A 123 -4.20 7.70 -8.51
N VAL A 124 -4.45 8.52 -9.54
CA VAL A 124 -5.76 8.98 -9.96
C VAL A 124 -6.02 8.36 -11.34
N PRO A 125 -6.65 7.18 -11.41
CA PRO A 125 -6.91 6.52 -12.69
C PRO A 125 -7.99 7.25 -13.49
N GLU A 126 -8.00 7.03 -14.81
CA GLU A 126 -9.01 7.58 -15.73
C GLU A 126 -10.43 7.27 -15.24
N GLY A 127 -11.30 8.29 -15.23
CA GLY A 127 -12.68 8.18 -14.73
C GLY A 127 -12.83 8.25 -13.21
N ALA A 128 -11.75 8.57 -12.49
CA ALA A 128 -11.76 8.83 -11.04
C ALA A 128 -11.11 10.18 -10.69
N GLU A 129 -11.11 11.14 -11.61
CA GLU A 129 -10.49 12.46 -11.43
C GLU A 129 -11.08 13.23 -10.23
N ASP A 130 -12.32 12.91 -9.85
CA ASP A 130 -13.03 13.45 -8.69
C ASP A 130 -12.30 13.19 -7.36
N ILE A 131 -11.49 12.13 -7.29
CA ILE A 131 -10.79 11.75 -6.06
C ILE A 131 -9.47 12.48 -5.86
N SER A 132 -8.96 13.18 -6.89
CA SER A 132 -7.62 13.80 -6.88
C SER A 132 -7.31 14.62 -5.60
N PRO A 133 -8.24 15.47 -5.08
CA PRO A 133 -8.00 16.22 -3.85
C PRO A 133 -7.83 15.37 -2.58
N ARG A 134 -8.17 14.09 -2.65
CA ARG A 134 -8.08 13.12 -1.54
C ARG A 134 -6.89 12.17 -1.68
N ILE A 135 -6.16 12.20 -2.78
CA ILE A 135 -4.95 11.39 -2.92
C ILE A 135 -3.79 12.14 -2.27
N ALA A 136 -3.36 11.65 -1.11
CA ALA A 136 -2.25 12.21 -0.35
C ALA A 136 -0.88 11.89 -0.97
N GLY A 137 -0.78 10.77 -1.70
CA GLY A 137 0.45 10.37 -2.38
C GLY A 137 0.47 8.89 -2.76
N VAL A 138 1.68 8.38 -2.98
CA VAL A 138 1.97 6.97 -3.26
C VAL A 138 2.99 6.43 -2.28
N GLU A 139 2.99 5.11 -2.09
CA GLU A 139 3.97 4.42 -1.26
C GLU A 139 4.37 3.09 -1.90
N ALA A 140 5.63 2.71 -1.69
CA ALA A 140 6.12 1.36 -1.92
C ALA A 140 6.28 0.65 -0.57
N CYS A 141 5.98 -0.64 -0.51
CA CYS A 141 6.21 -1.45 0.68
C CYS A 141 7.25 -2.54 0.37
N PHE A 142 8.05 -2.90 1.38
CA PHE A 142 8.86 -4.10 1.37
C PHE A 142 8.53 -4.89 2.63
N TRP A 143 7.94 -6.07 2.47
CA TRP A 143 7.62 -6.98 3.57
C TRP A 143 8.74 -8.01 3.76
N GLY A 144 9.16 -8.19 5.01
CA GLY A 144 10.40 -8.89 5.37
C GLY A 144 10.25 -10.37 5.69
N GLU A 145 9.16 -11.04 5.32
CA GLU A 145 8.84 -12.42 5.78
C GLU A 145 9.95 -13.43 5.53
N PHE A 146 10.66 -13.29 4.40
CA PHE A 146 11.74 -14.20 3.99
C PHE A 146 13.12 -13.52 3.95
N THR A 147 13.22 -12.27 4.39
CA THR A 147 14.46 -11.50 4.33
C THR A 147 15.31 -11.78 5.57
N THR A 148 16.48 -12.36 5.36
CA THR A 148 17.44 -12.66 6.43
C THR A 148 18.70 -11.81 6.35
N GLU A 149 18.93 -11.12 5.23
CA GLU A 149 20.11 -10.28 4.98
C GLU A 149 19.72 -9.01 4.20
N ASP A 150 20.35 -7.88 4.52
CA ASP A 150 20.10 -6.59 3.85
C ASP A 150 20.26 -6.67 2.33
N ALA A 151 21.24 -7.45 1.86
CA ALA A 151 21.53 -7.69 0.45
C ALA A 151 20.34 -8.25 -0.35
N GLN A 152 19.42 -8.97 0.31
CA GLN A 152 18.21 -9.48 -0.34
C GLN A 152 17.19 -8.35 -0.54
N ALA A 153 17.03 -7.47 0.45
CA ALA A 153 16.16 -6.31 0.34
C ALA A 153 16.69 -5.30 -0.69
N GLU A 154 18.00 -5.07 -0.75
CA GLU A 154 18.63 -4.18 -1.72
C GLU A 154 18.31 -4.57 -3.16
N GLY A 155 18.43 -5.85 -3.50
CA GLY A 155 18.12 -6.37 -4.83
C GLY A 155 16.65 -6.30 -5.18
N MET A 156 15.79 -6.31 -4.17
CA MET A 156 14.35 -6.13 -4.36
C MET A 156 13.94 -4.68 -4.50
N ILE A 157 14.59 -3.78 -3.78
CA ILE A 157 14.24 -2.35 -3.78
C ILE A 157 14.87 -1.66 -4.99
N ALA A 158 16.14 -1.93 -5.32
CA ALA A 158 16.83 -1.31 -6.44
C ALA A 158 16.86 -2.21 -7.69
N PRO A 159 16.46 -1.70 -8.87
CA PRO A 159 16.21 -0.29 -9.18
C PRO A 159 14.74 0.15 -9.07
N ARG A 160 13.81 -0.71 -8.62
CA ARG A 160 12.35 -0.43 -8.57
C ARG A 160 11.96 0.82 -7.79
N ILE A 161 12.76 1.22 -6.80
CA ILE A 161 12.60 2.46 -6.03
C ILE A 161 12.56 3.70 -6.92
N LEU A 162 13.27 3.68 -8.06
CA LEU A 162 13.23 4.77 -9.03
C LEU A 162 11.82 4.98 -9.59
N GLY A 163 11.07 3.90 -9.84
CA GLY A 163 9.74 4.03 -10.43
C GLY A 163 8.71 4.61 -9.49
N ILE A 164 8.76 4.24 -8.20
CA ILE A 164 7.87 4.86 -7.20
C ILE A 164 8.29 6.31 -6.91
N ALA A 165 9.59 6.61 -6.89
CA ALA A 165 10.08 7.98 -6.79
C ALA A 165 9.62 8.85 -7.97
N THR A 166 9.72 8.34 -9.19
CA THR A 166 9.17 8.95 -10.40
C THR A 166 7.68 9.18 -10.27
N LYS A 167 6.92 8.19 -9.79
CA LYS A 167 5.46 8.30 -9.64
C LYS A 167 5.05 9.34 -8.59
N ALA A 168 5.83 9.48 -7.53
CA ALA A 168 5.59 10.44 -6.46
C ALA A 168 5.91 11.89 -6.85
N TRP A 169 6.86 12.10 -7.77
CA TRP A 169 7.44 13.43 -8.01
C TRP A 169 7.12 14.03 -9.38
N GLU A 170 7.08 13.22 -10.43
CA GLU A 170 6.90 13.72 -11.79
C GLU A 170 5.44 13.98 -12.15
N PRO A 171 5.16 14.90 -13.09
CA PRO A 171 3.85 14.98 -13.73
C PRO A 171 3.46 13.62 -14.33
N ALA A 172 2.17 13.27 -14.21
CA ALA A 172 1.64 12.01 -14.72
C ALA A 172 1.97 11.79 -16.20
N GLY A 173 2.34 10.56 -16.55
CA GLY A 173 2.63 10.15 -17.92
C GLY A 173 3.99 10.58 -18.49
N ARG A 174 4.86 11.25 -17.72
CA ARG A 174 6.17 11.71 -18.22
C ARG A 174 7.17 10.58 -18.47
N THR A 175 7.22 9.60 -17.58
CA THR A 175 8.17 8.49 -17.63
C THR A 175 7.43 7.18 -17.82
N ASP A 176 7.68 6.54 -18.96
CA ASP A 176 7.21 5.19 -19.26
C ASP A 176 8.25 4.13 -18.84
N GLY A 177 7.94 2.85 -19.09
CA GLY A 177 8.84 1.76 -18.75
C GLY A 177 10.19 1.79 -19.47
N ALA A 178 10.23 2.25 -20.72
CA ALA A 178 11.49 2.32 -21.47
C ALA A 178 12.39 3.44 -20.93
N ALA A 179 11.81 4.60 -20.63
CA ALA A 179 12.51 5.70 -19.98
C ALA A 179 12.99 5.31 -18.57
N LEU A 180 12.18 4.56 -17.81
CA LEU A 180 12.58 4.09 -16.48
C LEU A 180 13.76 3.10 -16.53
N ARG A 181 13.79 2.17 -17.50
CA ARG A 181 14.96 1.29 -17.71
C ARG A 181 16.21 2.08 -18.05
N ALA A 182 16.10 3.06 -18.94
CA ALA A 182 17.23 3.94 -19.25
C ALA A 182 17.72 4.69 -18.00
N LEU A 183 16.79 5.17 -17.15
CA LEU A 183 17.09 5.82 -15.88
C LEU A 183 17.80 4.85 -14.91
N ALA A 184 17.33 3.61 -14.80
CA ALA A 184 17.99 2.59 -13.98
C ALA A 184 19.44 2.35 -14.40
N GLY A 185 19.74 2.33 -15.71
CA GLY A 185 21.12 2.26 -16.21
C GLY A 185 21.98 3.46 -15.80
N VAL A 186 21.40 4.66 -15.74
CA VAL A 186 22.10 5.88 -15.28
C VAL A 186 22.38 5.85 -13.78
N TYR A 187 21.44 5.33 -12.98
CA TYR A 187 21.56 5.27 -11.52
C TYR A 187 22.30 4.02 -11.01
N GLY A 188 22.53 2.99 -11.83
CA GLY A 188 23.31 1.80 -11.47
C GLY A 188 24.64 2.11 -10.77
N PRO A 189 25.50 2.97 -11.34
CA PRO A 189 26.76 3.36 -10.69
C PRO A 189 26.60 4.12 -9.36
N LEU A 190 25.43 4.71 -9.08
CA LEU A 190 25.13 5.27 -7.77
C LEU A 190 24.84 4.15 -6.76
N PHE A 191 24.01 3.17 -7.14
CA PHE A 191 23.71 2.02 -6.27
C PHE A 191 24.97 1.23 -5.91
N ASP A 192 25.85 0.98 -6.88
CA ASP A 192 27.14 0.34 -6.65
C ASP A 192 28.00 1.12 -5.64
N ARG A 193 28.03 2.45 -5.77
CA ARG A 193 28.84 3.34 -4.92
C ARG A 193 28.31 3.46 -3.50
N ILE A 194 27.00 3.29 -3.28
CA ILE A 194 26.42 3.20 -1.93
C ILE A 194 26.42 1.77 -1.38
N GLY A 195 26.97 0.81 -2.13
CA GLY A 195 27.11 -0.58 -1.70
C GLY A 195 25.87 -1.45 -1.87
N TRP A 196 24.85 -0.98 -2.59
CA TRP A 196 23.59 -1.72 -2.79
C TRP A 196 23.69 -2.72 -3.94
N ARG A 197 23.34 -3.98 -3.67
CA ARG A 197 23.22 -5.01 -4.71
C ARG A 197 21.93 -4.84 -5.50
N SER A 198 21.98 -4.16 -6.64
CA SER A 198 20.80 -3.99 -7.51
C SER A 198 20.43 -5.28 -8.25
N TYR A 199 19.15 -5.45 -8.57
CA TYR A 199 18.67 -6.52 -9.46
C TYR A 199 19.33 -6.42 -10.83
N ARG A 200 19.88 -7.55 -11.33
CA ARG A 200 20.66 -7.59 -12.59
C ARG A 200 19.83 -7.91 -13.84
N GLY A 201 18.52 -8.13 -13.71
CA GLY A 201 17.60 -8.39 -14.82
C GLY A 201 16.67 -7.22 -15.16
N ALA A 202 16.99 -6.02 -14.69
CA ALA A 202 16.23 -4.79 -14.93
C ALA A 202 16.70 -4.04 -16.18
#